data_AF-A0A804NCX7-F1
#
_entry.id   AF-A0A804NCX7-F1
#
_cell.length_a   1.000
_cell.length_b   1.000
_cell.length_c   1.000
_cell.angle_alpha   90.00
_cell.angle_beta   90.00
_cell.angle_gamma   90.00
#
_symmetry.space_group_name_H-M   'P 1'
#
loop_
_entity.id
_entity.type
_entity.pdbx_description
1 polymer ?
#
loop_
_entity_poly.entity_id
_entity_poly.type
_entity_poly.pdbx_seq_one_letter_code
_entity_poly.pdbx_strand_id
1 'polypeptide(L)'
;MAPLSPRLVVPVDVKKLPREQKVPLHNRWHPDIPPVADVTEGELFRVEMVDWSGGRVRDDNSADDLKFMDFTIAHYLSGPLRIVDSEGVPASPGDLLAVEICNLGPLPGDEWGYTAILERENGGGFLTDHFPSARKAIWYFEGIYACSPQIPGVRFPGLTHPGVVGTAPSLELLNIWNEREKSLSETSLETIKLCEVLHQRPLAHLPTPENCLLGKVQEGTAEWHIIANEAARTIAGRENGGNCDIKNLSRGSRIYLPVFVEGANLSTGDMHFSQGDGEISLCGAIEMSGFLELKCEIIRGGMKEYLTPVGPTPLHDIKPKRVKGRPLGGPQLRRLPDLLSCSNHGRLPATQDRSGTSAP
;
A
#
# COMPACT_ATOMS: atom_id res chain seq x y z
N MET A 1 7.53 -30.79 -10.53
CA MET A 1 6.61 -30.37 -9.46
C MET A 1 7.12 -29.05 -8.92
N ALA A 2 6.27 -28.03 -8.78
CA ALA A 2 6.67 -26.81 -8.08
C ALA A 2 7.11 -27.16 -6.65
N PRO A 3 8.13 -26.49 -6.09
CA PRO A 3 8.56 -26.76 -4.72
C PRO A 3 7.40 -26.56 -3.75
N LEU A 4 7.34 -27.40 -2.71
CA LEU A 4 6.30 -27.35 -1.68
C LEU A 4 6.38 -26.10 -0.79
N SER A 5 7.51 -25.39 -0.84
CA SER A 5 7.78 -24.20 -0.05
C SER A 5 8.09 -23.01 -0.96
N PRO A 6 7.63 -21.79 -0.62
CA PRO A 6 7.91 -20.60 -1.39
C PRO A 6 9.42 -20.32 -1.42
N ARG A 7 9.96 -19.87 -2.57
CA ARG A 7 11.32 -19.32 -2.62
C ARG A 7 11.36 -17.99 -1.89
N LEU A 8 12.17 -17.85 -0.84
CA LEU A 8 12.40 -16.57 -0.18
C LEU A 8 13.26 -15.65 -1.05
N VAL A 9 12.66 -14.57 -1.58
CA VAL A 9 13.28 -13.64 -2.53
C VAL A 9 13.90 -12.45 -1.83
N VAL A 10 13.15 -11.86 -0.89
CA VAL A 10 13.60 -10.73 -0.08
C VAL A 10 13.51 -11.16 1.39
N PRO A 11 14.61 -11.62 2.00
CA PRO A 11 14.67 -11.87 3.43
C PRO A 11 14.85 -10.55 4.20
N VAL A 12 14.21 -10.44 5.37
CA VAL A 12 14.35 -9.28 6.25
C VAL A 12 14.88 -9.71 7.62
N ASP A 13 15.79 -8.91 8.17
CA ASP A 13 16.21 -9.00 9.56
C ASP A 13 15.69 -7.78 10.32
N VAL A 14 14.63 -7.95 11.13
CA VAL A 14 13.98 -6.86 11.88
C VAL A 14 14.91 -6.20 12.92
N LYS A 15 16.07 -6.80 13.21
CA LYS A 15 17.08 -6.21 14.10
C LYS A 15 18.02 -5.25 13.39
N LYS A 16 17.93 -5.14 12.07
CA LYS A 16 18.78 -4.27 11.24
C LYS A 16 17.98 -3.11 10.71
N LEU A 17 18.66 -1.97 10.56
CA LEU A 17 18.05 -0.83 9.90
C LEU A 17 17.77 -1.15 8.42
N PRO A 18 16.79 -0.49 7.79
CA PRO A 18 16.47 -0.68 6.37
C PRO A 18 17.68 -0.57 5.43
N ARG A 19 18.65 0.31 5.72
CA ARG A 19 19.89 0.49 4.94
C ARG A 19 20.90 -0.65 5.13
N GLU A 20 20.73 -1.47 6.16
CA GLU A 20 21.63 -2.57 6.53
C GLU A 20 21.08 -3.95 6.11
N GLN A 21 19.90 -3.97 5.50
CA GLN A 21 19.28 -5.19 5.00
C GLN A 21 20.16 -5.82 3.91
N LYS A 22 20.20 -7.16 3.89
CA LYS A 22 21.04 -7.91 2.93
C LYS A 22 20.60 -7.67 1.48
N VAL A 23 19.29 -7.64 1.26
CA VAL A 23 18.69 -7.22 0.01
C VAL A 23 18.26 -5.77 0.21
N PRO A 24 18.72 -4.82 -0.62
CA PRO A 24 18.43 -3.41 -0.40
C PRO A 24 16.94 -3.14 -0.62
N LEU A 25 16.35 -2.37 0.30
CA LEU A 25 14.98 -1.87 0.20
C LEU A 25 14.94 -0.56 -0.60
N HIS A 26 13.77 -0.05 -0.93
CA HIS A 26 13.60 1.31 -1.47
C HIS A 26 12.40 2.01 -0.83
N ASN A 27 12.38 3.35 -0.83
CA ASN A 27 11.26 4.11 -0.24
C ASN A 27 10.74 5.24 -1.14
N ARG A 28 11.00 5.12 -2.45
CA ARG A 28 10.49 6.01 -3.49
C ARG A 28 10.03 5.21 -4.70
N TRP A 29 9.15 5.80 -5.49
CA TRP A 29 8.77 5.29 -6.80
C TRP A 29 9.58 5.99 -7.89
N HIS A 30 10.29 5.22 -8.71
CA HIS A 30 11.01 5.72 -9.88
C HIS A 30 11.22 4.56 -10.89
N PRO A 31 11.12 4.80 -12.21
CA PRO A 31 11.33 3.76 -13.23
C PRO A 31 12.73 3.14 -13.17
N ASP A 32 13.75 3.95 -12.86
CA ASP A 32 15.16 3.54 -12.93
C ASP A 32 15.70 2.84 -11.67
N ILE A 33 14.86 2.55 -10.66
CA ILE A 33 15.31 1.73 -9.52
C ILE A 33 15.50 0.29 -10.02
N PRO A 34 16.72 -0.27 -9.99
CA PRO A 34 16.98 -1.58 -10.55
C PRO A 34 16.30 -2.69 -9.73
N PRO A 35 15.80 -3.77 -10.36
CA PRO A 35 15.20 -4.87 -9.64
C PRO A 35 16.22 -5.59 -8.76
N VAL A 36 15.79 -6.02 -7.57
CA VAL A 36 16.65 -6.75 -6.64
C VAL A 36 16.79 -8.22 -7.02
N ALA A 37 15.76 -8.79 -7.64
CA ALA A 37 15.71 -10.17 -8.10
C ALA A 37 14.70 -10.36 -9.25
N ASP A 38 14.82 -11.50 -9.92
CA ASP A 38 13.83 -11.97 -10.89
C ASP A 38 12.88 -12.98 -10.25
N VAL A 39 11.63 -12.99 -10.72
CA VAL A 39 10.61 -13.98 -10.41
C VAL A 39 9.96 -14.44 -11.72
N THR A 40 9.87 -15.74 -11.90
CA THR A 40 9.17 -16.32 -13.05
C THR A 40 7.68 -16.43 -12.75
N GLU A 41 6.83 -16.11 -13.72
CA GLU A 41 5.39 -16.28 -13.57
C GLU A 41 5.01 -17.71 -13.15
N GLY A 42 3.95 -17.84 -12.36
CA GLY A 42 3.49 -19.11 -11.77
C GLY A 42 4.36 -19.63 -10.61
N GLU A 43 5.55 -19.08 -10.39
CA GLU A 43 6.39 -19.40 -9.24
C GLU A 43 5.71 -18.95 -7.94
N LEU A 44 5.75 -19.82 -6.91
CA LEU A 44 5.37 -19.45 -5.54
C LEU A 44 6.62 -18.90 -4.82
N PHE A 45 6.56 -17.64 -4.40
CA PHE A 45 7.69 -16.96 -3.78
C PHE A 45 7.28 -16.16 -2.54
N ARG A 46 8.23 -15.87 -1.65
CA ARG A 46 8.03 -15.12 -0.41
C ARG A 46 8.84 -13.83 -0.41
N VAL A 47 8.19 -12.76 0.02
CA VAL A 47 8.78 -11.44 0.27
C VAL A 47 8.53 -11.12 1.74
N GLU A 48 9.58 -10.83 2.48
CA GLU A 48 9.50 -10.34 3.86
C GLU A 48 9.68 -8.82 3.85
N MET A 49 9.03 -8.14 4.78
CA MET A 49 8.99 -6.68 4.88
C MET A 49 9.19 -6.28 6.33
N VAL A 50 9.96 -5.21 6.55
CA VAL A 50 9.89 -4.43 7.79
C VAL A 50 8.56 -3.65 7.82
N ASP A 51 8.13 -3.24 9.01
CA ASP A 51 7.07 -2.23 9.12
C ASP A 51 7.44 -0.95 8.34
N TRP A 52 6.46 -0.13 8.00
CA TRP A 52 6.69 1.04 7.13
C TRP A 52 7.69 2.05 7.67
N SER A 53 7.84 2.13 9.00
CA SER A 53 8.79 3.01 9.68
C SER A 53 10.21 2.42 9.68
N GLY A 54 10.36 1.12 9.43
CA GLY A 54 11.63 0.41 9.43
C GLY A 54 12.20 0.23 10.84
N GLY A 55 11.35 -0.13 11.80
CA GLY A 55 11.72 -0.38 13.19
C GLY A 55 11.88 0.87 14.05
N ARG A 56 11.30 2.02 13.65
CA ARG A 56 11.39 3.28 14.42
C ARG A 56 10.39 3.35 15.54
N VAL A 57 9.24 2.70 15.40
CA VAL A 57 8.25 2.56 16.47
C VAL A 57 8.66 1.41 17.38
N ARG A 58 8.60 1.64 18.70
CA ARG A 58 8.99 0.65 19.72
C ARG A 58 7.77 0.08 20.42
N ASP A 59 7.90 -1.16 20.88
CA ASP A 59 7.00 -1.76 21.88
C ASP A 59 7.27 -1.14 23.26
N ASP A 60 6.75 0.07 23.45
CA ASP A 60 6.75 0.79 24.71
C ASP A 60 5.44 1.60 24.87
N ASN A 61 5.23 2.14 26.07
CA ASN A 61 4.04 2.93 26.39
C ASN A 61 4.18 4.44 26.11
N SER A 62 5.15 4.85 25.29
CA SER A 62 5.33 6.25 24.87
C SER A 62 4.95 6.44 23.40
N ALA A 63 4.27 7.53 23.06
CA ALA A 63 4.00 7.90 21.67
C ALA A 63 5.05 8.86 21.09
N ASP A 64 6.16 9.09 21.78
CA ASP A 64 7.19 10.07 21.36
C ASP A 64 7.88 9.65 20.06
N ASP A 65 8.02 8.35 19.81
CA ASP A 65 8.56 7.83 18.55
C ASP A 65 7.74 8.26 17.33
N LEU A 66 6.42 8.27 17.44
CA LEU A 66 5.50 8.77 16.42
C LEU A 66 5.41 10.29 16.41
N LYS A 67 5.38 10.91 17.59
CA LYS A 67 5.28 12.36 17.73
C LYS A 67 6.42 13.09 17.00
N PHE A 68 7.64 12.58 17.13
CA PHE A 68 8.84 13.17 16.55
C PHE A 68 9.33 12.42 15.31
N MET A 69 8.48 11.56 14.71
CA MET A 69 8.86 10.79 13.54
C MET A 69 9.14 11.70 12.35
N ASP A 70 10.23 11.43 11.65
CA ASP A 70 10.51 12.00 10.35
C ASP A 70 9.83 11.14 9.26
N PHE A 71 8.71 11.62 8.74
CA PHE A 71 7.93 10.91 7.73
C PHE A 71 8.61 10.86 6.36
N THR A 72 9.76 11.49 6.12
CA THR A 72 10.50 11.34 4.86
C THR A 72 11.05 9.91 4.65
N ILE A 73 11.17 9.14 5.73
CA ILE A 73 11.60 7.73 5.69
C ILE A 73 10.55 6.81 5.04
N ALA A 74 9.28 7.16 5.18
CA ALA A 74 8.15 6.33 4.81
C ALA A 74 8.02 6.19 3.28
N HIS A 75 7.73 5.01 2.74
CA HIS A 75 7.59 3.66 3.35
C HIS A 75 8.76 2.79 2.89
N TYR A 76 9.34 1.94 3.74
CA TYR A 76 10.36 0.99 3.30
C TYR A 76 9.72 -0.21 2.58
N LEU A 77 9.94 -0.30 1.27
CA LEU A 77 9.36 -1.32 0.41
C LEU A 77 10.39 -2.41 0.06
N SER A 78 9.87 -3.63 0.00
CA SER A 78 10.59 -4.81 -0.47
C SER A 78 10.36 -5.00 -1.96
N GLY A 79 11.45 -5.03 -2.72
CA GLY A 79 11.45 -4.96 -4.17
C GLY A 79 12.47 -3.92 -4.67
N PRO A 80 12.42 -3.55 -5.96
CA PRO A 80 11.50 -4.05 -6.97
C PRO A 80 11.85 -5.46 -7.46
N LEU A 81 10.84 -6.25 -7.82
CA LEU A 81 11.00 -7.57 -8.41
C LEU A 81 10.69 -7.52 -9.90
N ARG A 82 11.63 -7.97 -10.73
CA ARG A 82 11.39 -8.11 -12.16
C ARG A 82 10.65 -9.40 -12.43
N ILE A 83 9.48 -9.30 -13.05
CA ILE A 83 8.65 -10.44 -13.41
C ILE A 83 8.92 -10.84 -14.86
N VAL A 84 9.24 -12.12 -15.07
CA VAL A 84 9.49 -12.72 -16.40
C VAL A 84 8.53 -13.88 -16.63
N ASP A 85 8.20 -14.15 -17.89
CA ASP A 85 7.42 -15.33 -18.25
C ASP A 85 8.24 -16.63 -18.19
N SER A 86 7.61 -17.75 -18.50
CA SER A 86 8.26 -19.07 -18.52
C SER A 86 9.44 -19.22 -19.50
N GLU A 87 9.55 -18.35 -20.50
CA GLU A 87 10.67 -18.31 -21.46
C GLU A 87 11.76 -17.29 -21.04
N GLY A 88 11.54 -16.57 -19.94
CA GLY A 88 12.44 -15.54 -19.43
C GLY A 88 12.22 -14.16 -20.06
N VAL A 89 11.11 -13.94 -20.77
CA VAL A 89 10.78 -12.64 -21.37
C VAL A 89 10.08 -11.77 -20.31
N PRO A 90 10.62 -10.58 -19.98
CA PRO A 90 10.02 -9.69 -18.99
C PRO A 90 8.58 -9.27 -19.32
N ALA A 91 7.79 -8.98 -18.28
CA ALA A 91 6.56 -8.20 -18.44
C ALA A 91 6.85 -6.90 -19.20
N SER A 92 5.98 -6.47 -20.11
CA SER A 92 6.22 -5.30 -20.95
C SER A 92 5.18 -4.20 -20.68
N PRO A 93 5.50 -2.92 -20.90
CA PRO A 93 4.53 -1.84 -20.82
C PRO A 93 3.26 -2.14 -21.62
N GLY A 94 2.09 -2.03 -20.99
CA GLY A 94 0.80 -2.42 -21.58
C GLY A 94 0.27 -3.80 -21.16
N ASP A 95 1.10 -4.63 -20.51
CA ASP A 95 0.66 -5.86 -19.87
C ASP A 95 -0.10 -5.57 -18.56
N LEU A 96 -0.92 -6.53 -18.10
CA LEU A 96 -1.40 -6.58 -16.73
C LEU A 96 -0.62 -7.64 -15.94
N LEU A 97 -0.23 -7.31 -14.72
CA LEU A 97 0.36 -8.24 -13.78
C LEU A 97 -0.72 -8.69 -12.78
N ALA A 98 -1.11 -9.97 -12.86
CA ALA A 98 -1.98 -10.56 -11.86
C ALA A 98 -1.13 -11.06 -10.68
N VAL A 99 -1.32 -10.49 -9.50
CA VAL A 99 -0.62 -10.83 -8.25
C VAL A 99 -1.60 -11.51 -7.31
N GLU A 100 -1.42 -12.80 -7.08
CA GLU A 100 -2.19 -13.58 -6.11
C GLU A 100 -1.48 -13.62 -4.77
N ILE A 101 -2.21 -13.28 -3.70
CA ILE A 101 -1.72 -13.38 -2.33
C ILE A 101 -2.09 -14.76 -1.78
N CYS A 102 -1.19 -15.72 -1.91
CA CYS A 102 -1.43 -17.10 -1.50
C CYS A 102 -1.43 -17.27 0.03
N ASN A 103 -0.55 -16.54 0.72
CA ASN A 103 -0.44 -16.55 2.18
C ASN A 103 0.24 -15.27 2.68
N LEU A 104 0.09 -14.97 3.97
CA LEU A 104 0.61 -13.77 4.60
C LEU A 104 0.53 -13.87 6.12
N GLY A 105 1.36 -13.10 6.83
CA GLY A 105 1.33 -13.03 8.30
C GLY A 105 2.50 -12.23 8.88
N PRO A 106 2.57 -12.14 10.22
CA PRO A 106 3.73 -11.54 10.90
C PRO A 106 4.99 -12.37 10.68
N LEU A 107 6.16 -11.75 10.86
CA LEU A 107 7.42 -12.48 10.85
C LEU A 107 7.57 -13.31 12.15
N PRO A 108 8.06 -14.56 12.06
CA PRO A 108 8.27 -15.38 13.25
C PRO A 108 9.23 -14.71 14.24
N GLY A 109 8.79 -14.54 15.49
CA GLY A 109 9.52 -13.84 16.54
C GLY A 109 9.34 -12.31 16.57
N ASP A 110 8.49 -11.76 15.70
CA ASP A 110 8.09 -10.35 15.67
C ASP A 110 6.55 -10.21 15.67
N GLU A 111 5.86 -11.06 16.44
CA GLU A 111 4.39 -11.14 16.49
C GLU A 111 3.73 -10.03 17.33
N TRP A 112 4.00 -8.78 16.94
CA TRP A 112 3.38 -7.59 17.51
C TRP A 112 3.21 -6.52 16.45
N GLY A 113 2.45 -5.48 16.78
CA GLY A 113 2.27 -4.32 15.94
C GLY A 113 1.77 -3.13 16.71
N TYR A 114 1.49 -2.03 16.01
CA TYR A 114 1.04 -0.80 16.63
C TYR A 114 -0.02 -0.10 15.81
N THR A 115 -0.85 0.67 16.48
CA THR A 115 -1.75 1.65 15.85
C THR A 115 -1.48 3.00 16.49
N ALA A 116 -1.55 4.06 15.71
CA ALA A 116 -1.27 5.39 16.19
C ALA A 116 -2.28 6.44 15.74
N ILE A 117 -2.37 7.49 16.53
CA ILE A 117 -2.85 8.80 16.10
C ILE A 117 -1.60 9.66 16.04
N LEU A 118 -1.34 10.33 14.92
CA LEU A 118 -0.18 11.19 14.77
C LEU A 118 -0.44 12.56 15.40
N GLU A 119 0.64 13.26 15.77
CA GLU A 119 0.55 14.64 16.26
C GLU A 119 -0.04 15.53 15.16
N ARG A 120 -0.93 16.46 15.50
CA ARG A 120 -1.58 17.35 14.54
C ARG A 120 -0.58 18.10 13.66
N GLU A 121 0.50 18.58 14.26
CA GLU A 121 1.56 19.35 13.59
C GLU A 121 2.59 18.46 12.88
N ASN A 122 2.53 17.13 13.07
CA ASN A 122 3.44 16.17 12.45
C ASN A 122 2.68 14.93 11.94
N GLY A 123 2.08 15.08 10.75
CA GLY A 123 1.26 14.08 10.06
C GLY A 123 -0.25 14.30 10.22
N GLY A 124 -0.73 14.36 11.46
CA GLY A 124 -2.16 14.46 11.78
C GLY A 124 -2.97 13.23 11.34
N GLY A 125 -4.23 13.43 10.95
CA GLY A 125 -5.11 12.36 10.48
C GLY A 125 -6.52 12.87 10.21
N PHE A 126 -7.48 11.96 10.01
CA PHE A 126 -8.88 12.31 9.69
C PHE A 126 -9.57 13.02 10.86
N LEU A 127 -9.34 12.56 12.10
CA LEU A 127 -9.95 13.11 13.32
C LEU A 127 -8.98 13.96 14.15
N THR A 128 -7.94 14.53 13.53
CA THR A 128 -6.86 15.22 14.26
C THR A 128 -7.35 16.40 15.10
N ASP A 129 -8.46 17.03 14.74
CA ASP A 129 -9.01 18.17 15.50
C ASP A 129 -9.66 17.72 16.82
N HIS A 130 -10.11 16.47 16.89
CA HIS A 130 -10.62 15.86 18.11
C HIS A 130 -9.50 15.21 18.94
N PHE A 131 -8.48 14.67 18.25
CA PHE A 131 -7.35 13.98 18.86
C PHE A 131 -6.03 14.57 18.34
N PRO A 132 -5.62 15.76 18.82
CA PRO A 132 -4.50 16.50 18.24
C PRO A 132 -3.12 16.01 18.70
N SER A 133 -3.06 15.27 19.81
CA SER A 133 -1.81 14.77 20.39
C SER A 133 -1.53 13.34 19.96
N ALA A 134 -0.27 13.04 19.72
CA ALA A 134 0.16 11.69 19.37
C ALA A 134 -0.30 10.65 20.41
N ARG A 135 -0.81 9.52 19.94
CA ARG A 135 -1.21 8.36 20.74
C ARG A 135 -0.72 7.09 20.08
N LYS A 136 -0.42 6.07 20.87
CA LYS A 136 -0.01 4.74 20.40
C LYS A 136 -0.73 3.66 21.21
N ALA A 137 -1.19 2.62 20.52
CA ALA A 137 -1.64 1.37 21.11
C ALA A 137 -0.79 0.24 20.54
N ILE A 138 -0.28 -0.64 21.41
CA ILE A 138 0.49 -1.82 21.01
C ILE A 138 -0.46 -3.01 20.95
N TRP A 139 -0.25 -3.85 19.95
CA TRP A 139 -1.01 -5.07 19.71
C TRP A 139 -0.08 -6.27 19.74
N TYR A 140 -0.52 -7.34 20.38
CA TYR A 140 0.19 -8.63 20.38
C TYR A 140 -0.62 -9.66 19.62
N PHE A 141 0.06 -10.49 18.83
CA PHE A 141 -0.60 -11.47 17.97
C PHE A 141 -0.57 -12.86 18.59
N GLU A 142 -1.74 -13.49 18.68
CA GLU A 142 -1.95 -14.86 19.16
C GLU A 142 -2.53 -15.69 18.03
N GLY A 143 -1.64 -16.21 17.17
CA GLY A 143 -2.05 -16.91 15.95
C GLY A 143 -2.79 -15.97 15.00
N ILE A 144 -4.10 -16.18 14.82
CA ILE A 144 -4.92 -15.31 13.96
C ILE A 144 -5.54 -14.13 14.72
N TYR A 145 -5.37 -14.02 16.03
CA TYR A 145 -6.01 -12.99 16.86
C TYR A 145 -5.04 -11.90 17.28
N ALA A 146 -5.54 -10.69 17.51
CA ALA A 146 -4.79 -9.62 18.19
C ALA A 146 -5.52 -9.13 19.44
N CYS A 147 -4.75 -8.65 20.42
CA CYS A 147 -5.23 -7.95 21.60
C CYS A 147 -4.28 -6.80 21.95
N SER A 148 -4.78 -5.79 22.68
CA SER A 148 -3.98 -4.63 23.10
C SER A 148 -4.18 -4.35 24.59
N PRO A 149 -3.11 -4.17 25.38
CA PRO A 149 -3.24 -3.73 26.78
C PRO A 149 -3.86 -2.34 26.92
N GLN A 150 -3.67 -1.46 25.92
CA GLN A 150 -4.23 -0.11 25.91
C GLN A 150 -5.74 -0.11 25.58
N ILE A 151 -6.28 -1.21 25.05
CA ILE A 151 -7.69 -1.37 24.68
C ILE A 151 -8.24 -2.67 25.31
N PRO A 152 -8.48 -2.67 26.63
CA PRO A 152 -8.88 -3.88 27.35
C PRO A 152 -10.24 -4.40 26.89
N GLY A 153 -10.40 -5.74 26.91
CA GLY A 153 -11.64 -6.41 26.53
C GLY A 153 -11.84 -6.58 25.02
N VAL A 154 -10.89 -6.13 24.19
CA VAL A 154 -10.92 -6.29 22.74
C VAL A 154 -9.97 -7.40 22.31
N ARG A 155 -10.52 -8.38 21.59
CA ARG A 155 -9.76 -9.45 20.92
C ARG A 155 -10.51 -9.87 19.66
N PHE A 156 -9.84 -9.87 18.51
CA PHE A 156 -10.48 -10.17 17.22
C PHE A 156 -9.51 -10.84 16.25
N PRO A 157 -10.04 -11.62 15.28
CA PRO A 157 -9.21 -12.20 14.23
C PRO A 157 -8.76 -11.12 13.23
N GLY A 158 -7.49 -11.15 12.83
CA GLY A 158 -6.93 -10.20 11.87
C GLY A 158 -7.50 -10.39 10.46
N LEU A 159 -7.79 -9.28 9.79
CA LEU A 159 -7.96 -9.24 8.34
C LEU A 159 -6.65 -8.72 7.75
N THR A 160 -5.63 -9.58 7.75
CA THR A 160 -4.26 -9.17 7.44
C THR A 160 -4.07 -8.93 5.95
N HIS A 161 -3.38 -7.85 5.58
CA HIS A 161 -3.20 -7.39 4.20
C HIS A 161 -1.96 -6.47 4.11
N PRO A 162 -1.38 -6.27 2.92
CA PRO A 162 -0.46 -5.17 2.67
C PRO A 162 -1.21 -3.86 2.40
N GLY A 163 -0.75 -2.75 2.99
CA GLY A 163 -1.13 -1.39 2.61
C GLY A 163 -0.56 -0.98 1.25
N VAL A 164 0.70 -1.39 0.99
CA VAL A 164 1.41 -1.10 -0.26
C VAL A 164 1.63 -2.34 -1.12
N VAL A 165 1.08 -2.31 -2.34
CA VAL A 165 1.45 -3.22 -3.44
C VAL A 165 1.36 -2.46 -4.76
N GLY A 166 2.43 -2.42 -5.55
CA GLY A 166 2.42 -1.69 -6.82
C GLY A 166 3.58 -2.01 -7.74
N THR A 167 3.42 -1.62 -9.01
CA THR A 167 4.46 -1.69 -10.05
C THR A 167 5.20 -0.35 -10.16
N ALA A 168 6.40 -0.31 -10.72
CA ALA A 168 7.07 0.96 -10.96
C ALA A 168 6.33 1.78 -12.04
N PRO A 169 6.24 3.12 -11.90
CA PRO A 169 5.67 3.99 -12.92
C PRO A 169 6.59 4.10 -14.13
N SER A 170 6.04 4.51 -15.28
CA SER A 170 6.85 5.07 -16.36
C SER A 170 7.33 6.47 -15.99
N LEU A 171 8.36 6.97 -16.69
CA LEU A 171 8.82 8.35 -16.50
C LEU A 171 7.71 9.38 -16.79
N GLU A 172 6.89 9.12 -17.81
CA GLU A 172 5.73 9.98 -18.13
C GLU A 172 4.73 10.03 -16.95
N LEU A 173 4.38 8.88 -16.39
CA LEU A 173 3.45 8.81 -15.27
C LEU A 173 4.03 9.45 -14.01
N LEU A 174 5.32 9.24 -13.73
CA LEU A 174 6.03 9.89 -12.63
C LEU A 174 5.97 11.43 -12.77
N ASN A 175 6.20 11.95 -13.98
CA ASN A 175 6.13 13.40 -14.24
C ASN A 175 4.71 13.94 -14.00
N ILE A 176 3.68 13.22 -14.44
CA ILE A 176 2.27 13.58 -14.18
C ILE A 176 1.99 13.65 -12.67
N TRP A 177 2.49 12.68 -11.89
CA TRP A 177 2.34 12.66 -10.44
C TRP A 177 3.00 13.87 -9.78
N ASN A 178 4.27 14.10 -10.10
CA ASN A 178 5.05 15.19 -9.55
C ASN A 178 4.44 16.56 -9.89
N GLU A 179 3.99 16.75 -11.13
CA GLU A 179 3.38 18.01 -11.58
C GLU A 179 2.06 18.29 -10.86
N ARG A 180 1.14 17.31 -10.81
CA ARG A 180 -0.18 17.51 -10.18
C ARG A 180 -0.09 17.69 -8.66
N GLU A 181 0.81 16.95 -8.00
CA GLU A 181 1.01 17.03 -6.55
C GLU A 181 1.73 18.32 -6.15
N LYS A 182 2.68 18.78 -6.98
CA LYS A 182 3.30 20.10 -6.84
C LYS A 182 2.27 21.21 -6.99
N SER A 183 1.44 21.15 -8.03
CA SER A 183 0.36 22.13 -8.23
C SER A 183 -0.60 22.17 -7.04
N LEU A 184 -0.96 21.01 -6.48
CA LEU A 184 -1.79 20.93 -5.27
C LEU A 184 -1.08 21.55 -4.05
N SER A 185 0.22 21.28 -3.86
CA SER A 185 0.99 21.77 -2.72
C SER A 185 1.27 23.27 -2.77
N GLU A 186 1.39 23.84 -3.98
CA GLU A 186 1.60 25.27 -4.21
C GLU A 186 0.28 26.08 -4.20
N THR A 187 -0.88 25.41 -4.23
CA THR A 187 -2.18 26.08 -4.14
C THR A 187 -2.35 26.67 -2.74
N SER A 188 -2.58 27.99 -2.65
CA SER A 188 -2.66 28.74 -1.39
C SER A 188 -3.69 28.14 -0.41
N LEU A 189 -3.18 27.78 0.78
CA LEU A 189 -3.94 27.24 1.91
C LEU A 189 -4.96 28.21 2.52
N GLU A 190 -4.95 29.49 2.13
CA GLU A 190 -5.83 30.52 2.70
C GLU A 190 -7.33 30.26 2.47
N THR A 191 -7.70 29.27 1.63
CA THR A 191 -9.11 29.02 1.27
C THR A 191 -9.59 27.59 1.47
N ILE A 192 -8.74 26.63 1.83
CA ILE A 192 -9.17 25.24 2.00
C ILE A 192 -9.53 24.98 3.46
N LYS A 193 -10.84 24.92 3.69
CA LYS A 193 -11.40 24.34 4.92
C LYS A 193 -11.73 22.88 4.66
N LEU A 194 -11.09 21.96 5.38
CA LEU A 194 -11.53 20.57 5.42
C LEU A 194 -12.46 20.43 6.63
N CYS A 195 -13.76 20.22 6.40
CA CYS A 195 -14.78 20.20 7.46
C CYS A 195 -14.76 21.46 8.36
N GLU A 196 -14.73 22.64 7.74
CA GLU A 196 -14.73 23.95 8.42
C GLU A 196 -13.43 24.34 9.17
N VAL A 197 -12.43 23.46 9.18
CA VAL A 197 -11.12 23.69 9.81
C VAL A 197 -10.08 24.16 8.80
N LEU A 198 -9.33 25.20 9.14
CA LEU A 198 -8.23 25.71 8.32
C LEU A 198 -7.15 24.62 8.18
N HIS A 199 -6.87 24.20 6.94
CA HIS A 199 -5.81 23.23 6.68
C HIS A 199 -4.43 23.88 6.85
N GLN A 200 -3.61 23.35 7.77
CA GLN A 200 -2.26 23.85 8.07
C GLN A 200 -1.15 22.85 7.68
N ARG A 201 -1.52 21.72 7.08
CA ARG A 201 -0.61 20.61 6.74
C ARG A 201 -0.26 20.64 5.25
N PRO A 202 0.77 19.91 4.80
CA PRO A 202 1.00 19.68 3.39
C PRO A 202 -0.15 18.86 2.79
N LEU A 203 -0.68 19.28 1.64
CA LEU A 203 -1.72 18.55 0.91
C LEU A 203 -1.16 17.35 0.14
N ALA A 204 0.13 17.39 -0.21
CA ALA A 204 0.89 16.29 -0.77
C ALA A 204 2.33 16.35 -0.29
N HIS A 205 3.04 15.23 -0.38
CA HIS A 205 4.46 15.14 -0.08
C HIS A 205 5.25 15.03 -1.38
N LEU A 206 5.95 16.10 -1.73
CA LEU A 206 6.76 16.18 -2.95
C LEU A 206 8.02 15.31 -2.87
N PRO A 207 8.67 14.99 -4.02
CA PRO A 207 9.99 14.37 -4.03
C PRO A 207 10.99 15.08 -3.12
N THR A 208 11.79 14.28 -2.42
CA THR A 208 12.88 14.77 -1.58
C THR A 208 14.01 13.75 -1.51
N PRO A 209 15.29 14.18 -1.62
CA PRO A 209 16.43 13.30 -1.41
C PRO A 209 16.65 12.95 0.07
N GLU A 210 16.00 13.66 0.99
CA GLU A 210 16.10 13.38 2.42
C GLU A 210 15.59 11.97 2.75
N ASN A 211 16.41 11.22 3.48
CA ASN A 211 16.20 9.81 3.82
C ASN A 211 15.83 8.90 2.64
N CYS A 212 16.18 9.30 1.41
CA CYS A 212 15.88 8.54 0.21
C CYS A 212 16.70 7.24 0.18
N LEU A 213 16.04 6.15 -0.20
CA LEU A 213 16.63 4.84 -0.42
C LEU A 213 16.14 4.31 -1.77
N LEU A 214 17.07 4.03 -2.66
CA LEU A 214 16.82 3.72 -4.07
C LEU A 214 17.28 2.30 -4.45
N GLY A 215 17.13 1.34 -3.53
CA GLY A 215 17.50 -0.04 -3.77
C GLY A 215 18.99 -0.20 -4.07
N LYS A 216 19.31 -0.70 -5.26
CA LYS A 216 20.69 -0.94 -5.71
C LYS A 216 21.45 0.32 -6.13
N VAL A 217 20.77 1.46 -6.29
CA VAL A 217 21.44 2.72 -6.66
C VAL A 217 22.20 3.27 -5.45
N GLN A 218 23.52 3.40 -5.59
CA GLN A 218 24.39 3.81 -4.48
C GLN A 218 24.20 5.28 -4.12
N GLU A 219 23.90 5.53 -2.83
CA GLU A 219 23.73 6.86 -2.26
C GLU A 219 24.96 7.76 -2.47
N GLY A 220 24.71 9.03 -2.81
CA GLY A 220 25.74 10.05 -3.06
C GLY A 220 26.36 10.01 -4.46
N THR A 221 25.99 9.06 -5.32
CA THR A 221 26.40 9.08 -6.74
C THR A 221 25.61 10.11 -7.54
N ALA A 222 26.13 10.51 -8.71
CA ALA A 222 25.43 11.43 -9.60
C ALA A 222 24.07 10.88 -10.05
N GLU A 223 24.01 9.58 -10.36
CA GLU A 223 22.77 8.86 -10.69
C GLU A 223 21.78 8.88 -9.53
N TRP A 224 22.24 8.61 -8.31
CA TRP A 224 21.40 8.71 -7.12
C TRP A 224 20.83 10.11 -6.94
N HIS A 225 21.63 11.16 -7.14
CA HIS A 225 21.14 12.53 -7.02
C HIS A 225 20.09 12.87 -8.09
N ILE A 226 20.24 12.38 -9.32
CA ILE A 226 19.23 12.59 -10.36
C ILE A 226 17.91 11.96 -9.91
N ILE A 227 17.95 10.66 -9.60
CA ILE A 227 16.75 9.89 -9.22
C ILE A 227 16.12 10.44 -7.94
N ALA A 228 16.91 10.68 -6.88
CA ALA A 228 16.40 11.07 -5.56
C ALA A 228 15.70 12.43 -5.55
N ASN A 229 16.01 13.33 -6.50
CA ASN A 229 15.37 14.63 -6.62
C ASN A 229 14.00 14.60 -7.30
N GLU A 230 13.67 13.53 -8.05
CA GLU A 230 12.41 13.42 -8.79
C GLU A 230 11.58 12.19 -8.42
N ALA A 231 12.15 11.22 -7.71
CA ALA A 231 11.46 10.01 -7.28
C ALA A 231 10.31 10.33 -6.31
N ALA A 232 9.10 9.89 -6.66
CA ALA A 232 7.89 10.20 -5.93
C ALA A 232 7.85 9.52 -4.56
N ARG A 233 7.21 10.18 -3.59
CA ARG A 233 6.92 9.60 -2.27
C ARG A 233 5.92 8.44 -2.40
N THR A 234 6.06 7.44 -1.55
CA THR A 234 5.18 6.24 -1.51
C THR A 234 3.90 6.45 -0.70
N ILE A 235 3.66 7.66 -0.17
CA ILE A 235 2.55 7.97 0.75
C ILE A 235 1.17 7.77 0.10
N ALA A 236 1.01 8.17 -1.16
CA ALA A 236 -0.27 8.10 -1.86
C ALA A 236 -0.35 6.86 -2.75
N GLY A 237 -1.51 6.18 -2.72
CA GLY A 237 -1.95 5.26 -3.76
C GLY A 237 -2.23 6.00 -5.07
N ARG A 238 -1.84 5.41 -6.19
CA ARG A 238 -1.91 6.01 -7.53
C ARG A 238 -2.31 4.97 -8.58
N GLU A 239 -2.18 5.32 -9.85
CA GLU A 239 -2.54 4.48 -10.99
C GLU A 239 -1.77 3.15 -11.05
N ASN A 240 -0.63 3.05 -10.37
CA ASN A 240 0.19 1.83 -10.26
C ASN A 240 -0.21 0.91 -9.08
N GLY A 241 -1.28 1.24 -8.35
CA GLY A 241 -1.54 0.71 -7.02
C GLY A 241 -0.79 1.54 -5.99
N GLY A 242 0.24 0.96 -5.36
CA GLY A 242 1.00 1.63 -4.31
C GLY A 242 0.23 1.58 -2.99
N ASN A 243 0.20 2.69 -2.24
CA ASN A 243 -0.39 2.76 -0.90
C ASN A 243 -1.91 2.93 -0.97
N CYS A 244 -2.63 1.82 -1.16
CA CYS A 244 -4.08 1.85 -1.33
C CYS A 244 -4.85 1.59 -0.04
N ASP A 245 -4.25 0.91 0.93
CA ASP A 245 -4.83 0.63 2.25
C ASP A 245 -6.22 -0.02 2.19
N ILE A 246 -6.34 -1.01 1.30
CA ILE A 246 -7.58 -1.75 1.08
C ILE A 246 -7.52 -3.05 1.87
N LYS A 247 -8.18 -3.06 3.04
CA LYS A 247 -8.22 -4.22 3.94
C LYS A 247 -8.68 -5.53 3.30
N ASN A 248 -9.47 -5.44 2.23
CA ASN A 248 -9.96 -6.60 1.52
C ASN A 248 -8.89 -7.28 0.64
N LEU A 249 -7.73 -6.66 0.40
CA LEU A 249 -6.59 -7.25 -0.31
C LEU A 249 -5.83 -8.24 0.59
N SER A 250 -6.53 -9.28 1.02
CA SER A 250 -6.05 -10.24 2.01
C SER A 250 -5.71 -11.60 1.38
N ARG A 251 -5.54 -12.62 2.21
CA ARG A 251 -5.19 -13.97 1.78
C ARG A 251 -6.26 -14.51 0.82
N GLY A 252 -5.81 -15.02 -0.32
CA GLY A 252 -6.66 -15.53 -1.40
C GLY A 252 -7.12 -14.46 -2.39
N SER A 253 -6.81 -13.18 -2.16
CA SER A 253 -7.08 -12.11 -3.12
C SER A 253 -6.12 -12.19 -4.31
N ARG A 254 -6.61 -11.75 -5.48
CA ARG A 254 -5.81 -11.52 -6.67
C ARG A 254 -5.99 -10.09 -7.14
N ILE A 255 -4.88 -9.38 -7.31
CA ILE A 255 -4.81 -7.98 -7.70
C ILE A 255 -4.30 -7.92 -9.14
N TYR A 256 -4.84 -7.03 -9.96
CA TYR A 256 -4.41 -6.84 -11.34
C TYR A 256 -3.78 -5.45 -11.47
N LEU A 257 -2.46 -5.40 -11.61
CA LEU A 257 -1.69 -4.16 -11.64
C LEU A 257 -1.24 -3.84 -13.09
N PRO A 258 -1.35 -2.57 -13.53
CA PRO A 258 -0.79 -2.17 -14.82
C PRO A 258 0.73 -2.23 -14.83
N VAL A 259 1.30 -2.61 -15.98
CA VAL A 259 2.75 -2.63 -16.20
C VAL A 259 3.14 -1.40 -17.02
N PHE A 260 4.00 -0.55 -16.44
CA PHE A 260 4.47 0.69 -17.08
C PHE A 260 5.94 0.67 -17.51
N VAL A 261 6.72 -0.29 -17.01
CA VAL A 261 8.14 -0.49 -17.33
C VAL A 261 8.41 -1.97 -17.61
N GLU A 262 9.48 -2.25 -18.34
CA GLU A 262 9.95 -3.63 -18.55
C GLU A 262 10.18 -4.32 -17.20
N GLY A 263 9.66 -5.54 -17.05
CA GLY A 263 9.74 -6.32 -15.82
C GLY A 263 8.70 -5.97 -14.76
N ALA A 264 7.86 -4.96 -14.98
CA ALA A 264 6.89 -4.41 -14.02
C ALA A 264 7.48 -3.77 -12.75
N ASN A 265 8.61 -4.30 -12.24
CA ASN A 265 9.28 -3.84 -11.02
C ASN A 265 8.29 -3.77 -9.85
N LEU A 266 7.73 -4.94 -9.49
CA LEU A 266 6.75 -5.10 -8.42
C LEU A 266 7.40 -4.88 -7.04
N SER A 267 6.79 -4.04 -6.22
CA SER A 267 7.19 -3.81 -4.83
C SER A 267 6.00 -3.88 -3.88
N THR A 268 6.28 -4.24 -2.63
CA THR A 268 5.28 -4.32 -1.56
C THR A 268 5.90 -3.98 -0.20
N GLY A 269 5.08 -3.52 0.72
CA GLY A 269 5.47 -3.13 2.08
C GLY A 269 4.23 -2.86 2.91
N ASP A 270 4.45 -2.27 4.09
CA ASP A 270 3.38 -1.72 4.91
C ASP A 270 2.35 -2.78 5.34
N MET A 271 2.82 -3.79 6.08
CA MET A 271 1.97 -4.91 6.45
C MET A 271 1.04 -4.54 7.59
N HIS A 272 -0.24 -4.82 7.41
CA HIS A 272 -1.29 -4.55 8.37
C HIS A 272 -1.85 -5.86 8.92
N PHE A 273 -1.80 -6.06 10.24
CA PHE A 273 -2.50 -7.19 10.88
C PHE A 273 -4.01 -7.08 10.70
N SER A 274 -4.55 -5.85 10.81
CA SER A 274 -5.95 -5.51 10.53
C SER A 274 -6.12 -4.00 10.39
N GLN A 275 -7.18 -3.57 9.71
CA GLN A 275 -7.49 -2.15 9.49
C GLN A 275 -9.01 -1.91 9.38
N GLY A 276 -9.46 -0.72 9.77
CA GLY A 276 -10.81 -0.22 9.45
C GLY A 276 -10.89 0.39 8.04
N ASP A 277 -12.11 0.55 7.49
CA ASP A 277 -12.25 1.25 6.19
C ASP A 277 -11.89 2.74 6.33
N GLY A 278 -11.13 3.23 5.35
CA GLY A 278 -10.68 4.62 5.29
C GLY A 278 -9.53 4.97 6.22
N GLU A 279 -9.02 4.01 7.00
CA GLU A 279 -7.84 4.16 7.85
C GLU A 279 -7.77 5.51 8.59
N ILE A 280 -8.84 5.86 9.29
CA ILE A 280 -9.08 7.23 9.72
C ILE A 280 -8.01 7.81 10.67
N SER A 281 -7.23 6.97 11.35
CA SER A 281 -6.15 7.45 12.22
C SER A 281 -4.82 7.68 11.49
N LEU A 282 -4.79 7.50 10.17
CA LEU A 282 -3.65 7.66 9.25
C LEU A 282 -2.51 6.66 9.45
N CYS A 283 -2.10 6.39 10.69
CA CYS A 283 -1.30 5.23 11.04
C CYS A 283 -2.23 4.23 11.75
N GLY A 284 -3.23 3.76 11.01
CA GLY A 284 -4.51 3.29 11.55
C GLY A 284 -4.84 1.84 11.31
N ALA A 285 -4.02 1.17 10.52
CA ALA A 285 -3.84 -0.24 10.65
C ALA A 285 -3.22 -0.63 12.00
N ILE A 286 -3.18 -1.93 12.24
CA ILE A 286 -2.19 -2.51 13.14
C ILE A 286 -0.95 -2.79 12.30
N GLU A 287 -0.05 -1.82 12.28
CA GLU A 287 1.22 -1.82 11.56
C GLU A 287 2.14 -2.92 12.09
N MET A 288 2.79 -3.67 11.21
CA MET A 288 3.72 -4.73 11.59
C MET A 288 4.79 -5.00 10.53
N SER A 289 5.89 -5.62 10.93
CA SER A 289 6.71 -6.39 9.99
C SER A 289 5.95 -7.66 9.59
N GLY A 290 6.16 -8.14 8.37
CA GLY A 290 5.42 -9.30 7.89
C GLY A 290 6.00 -9.96 6.66
N PHE A 291 5.28 -10.94 6.15
CA PHE A 291 5.58 -11.59 4.88
C PHE A 291 4.35 -11.71 3.99
N LEU A 292 4.59 -11.75 2.69
CA LEU A 292 3.64 -12.20 1.67
C LEU A 292 4.23 -13.41 0.95
N GLU A 293 3.40 -14.42 0.73
CA GLU A 293 3.66 -15.49 -0.25
C GLU A 293 2.79 -15.24 -1.46
N LEU A 294 3.41 -15.06 -2.61
CA LEU A 294 2.80 -14.55 -3.81
C LEU A 294 2.98 -15.50 -4.99
N LYS A 295 2.06 -15.38 -5.95
CA LYS A 295 2.23 -15.87 -7.32
C LYS A 295 1.89 -14.75 -8.28
N CYS A 296 2.65 -14.65 -9.37
CA CYS A 296 2.42 -13.67 -10.41
C CYS A 296 2.09 -14.35 -11.74
N GLU A 297 1.23 -13.72 -12.55
CA GLU A 297 0.92 -14.12 -13.93
C GLU A 297 0.94 -12.88 -14.82
N ILE A 298 1.55 -12.99 -16.00
CA ILE A 298 1.60 -11.89 -16.96
C ILE A 298 0.45 -12.05 -17.97
N ILE A 299 -0.44 -11.07 -18.01
CA ILE A 299 -1.51 -10.99 -19.02
C ILE A 299 -1.04 -10.04 -20.11
N ARG A 300 -0.51 -10.63 -21.19
CA ARG A 300 0.07 -9.90 -22.32
C ARG A 300 -0.95 -8.96 -22.97
N GLY A 301 -0.61 -7.69 -23.11
CA GLY A 301 -1.50 -6.66 -23.65
C GLY A 301 -2.76 -6.40 -22.81
N GLY A 302 -2.81 -6.90 -21.57
CA GLY A 302 -4.00 -6.89 -20.73
C GLY A 302 -4.54 -5.50 -20.44
N MET A 303 -3.69 -4.45 -20.43
CA MET A 303 -4.17 -3.10 -20.18
C MET A 303 -5.12 -2.64 -21.29
N LYS A 304 -4.81 -2.94 -22.56
CA LYS A 304 -5.66 -2.57 -23.69
C LYS A 304 -6.99 -3.33 -23.69
N GLU A 305 -6.97 -4.58 -23.27
CA GLU A 305 -8.13 -5.47 -23.32
C GLU A 305 -9.09 -5.25 -22.16
N TYR A 306 -8.55 -5.04 -20.95
CA TYR A 306 -9.33 -5.03 -19.72
C TYR A 306 -9.39 -3.68 -19.02
N LEU A 307 -8.41 -2.80 -19.25
CA LEU A 307 -8.48 -1.45 -18.70
C LEU A 307 -9.16 -0.53 -19.72
N THR A 308 -10.21 0.15 -19.27
CA THR A 308 -10.66 1.36 -19.96
C THR A 308 -9.51 2.37 -19.86
N PRO A 309 -9.20 3.18 -20.90
CA PRO A 309 -8.12 4.17 -20.83
C PRO A 309 -8.27 5.04 -19.58
N VAL A 310 -7.49 4.74 -18.56
CA VAL A 310 -7.27 5.60 -17.40
C VAL A 310 -6.21 6.61 -17.83
N GLY A 311 -6.63 7.55 -18.67
CA GLY A 311 -5.97 8.85 -18.76
C GLY A 311 -6.29 9.65 -17.49
N PRO A 312 -5.65 10.82 -17.28
CA PRO A 312 -5.94 11.67 -16.13
C PRO A 312 -7.40 12.09 -16.27
N THR A 313 -8.29 11.38 -15.59
CA THR A 313 -9.71 11.73 -15.62
C THR A 313 -9.78 12.96 -14.74
N PRO A 314 -10.17 14.13 -15.26
CA PRO A 314 -10.53 15.23 -14.38
C PRO A 314 -11.55 14.65 -13.41
N LEU A 315 -11.33 14.78 -12.10
CA LEU A 315 -12.30 14.45 -11.07
C LEU A 315 -13.67 14.96 -11.56
N HIS A 316 -14.50 14.04 -12.07
CA HIS A 316 -15.79 14.42 -12.59
C HIS A 316 -16.62 14.80 -11.38
N ASP A 317 -16.79 16.11 -11.23
CA ASP A 317 -17.75 16.73 -10.33
C ASP A 317 -19.16 16.37 -10.85
N ILE A 318 -19.61 15.14 -10.57
CA ILE A 318 -20.92 14.64 -11.00
C ILE A 318 -21.97 15.29 -10.09
N LYS A 319 -22.47 16.45 -10.52
CA LYS A 319 -23.77 16.94 -10.04
C LYS A 319 -24.85 15.95 -10.49
N PRO A 320 -25.71 15.43 -9.59
CA PRO A 320 -26.71 14.46 -9.95
C PRO A 320 -27.78 15.09 -10.85
N LYS A 321 -27.88 14.65 -12.11
CA LYS A 321 -29.05 14.91 -12.96
C LYS A 321 -30.09 13.82 -12.75
N ARG A 322 -31.25 14.19 -12.21
CA ARG A 322 -32.47 13.36 -12.27
C ARG A 322 -32.93 13.22 -13.73
N VAL A 323 -33.14 12.00 -14.20
CA VAL A 323 -33.89 11.75 -15.43
C VAL A 323 -35.10 10.87 -15.10
N LYS A 324 -36.30 11.38 -15.42
CA LYS A 324 -37.57 10.65 -15.34
C LYS A 324 -37.86 9.93 -16.67
N GLY A 325 -38.18 8.64 -16.58
CA GLY A 325 -39.15 7.93 -17.45
C GLY A 325 -38.70 7.40 -18.81
N ARG A 326 -38.44 6.09 -18.91
CA ARG A 326 -39.13 5.09 -19.78
C ARG A 326 -38.52 3.67 -19.65
N PRO A 327 -39.25 2.58 -19.97
CA PRO A 327 -38.90 1.22 -19.58
C PRO A 327 -38.23 0.33 -20.66
N LEU A 328 -37.42 -0.61 -20.16
CA LEU A 328 -37.00 -1.97 -20.57
C LEU A 328 -36.90 -2.39 -22.07
N GLY A 329 -35.70 -2.88 -22.45
CA GLY A 329 -35.53 -3.90 -23.50
C GLY A 329 -34.31 -3.72 -24.42
N GLY A 330 -33.12 -4.15 -24.00
CA GLY A 330 -31.88 -4.16 -24.80
C GLY A 330 -30.68 -4.71 -24.01
N PRO A 331 -29.59 -5.14 -24.65
CA PRO A 331 -28.48 -5.85 -24.00
C PRO A 331 -27.97 -5.08 -22.78
N GLN A 332 -27.95 -5.75 -21.64
CA GLN A 332 -27.50 -5.15 -20.38
C GLN A 332 -26.00 -4.87 -20.47
N LEU A 333 -25.64 -3.59 -20.48
CA LEU A 333 -24.32 -3.14 -20.08
C LEU A 333 -24.09 -3.61 -18.65
N ARG A 334 -23.25 -4.63 -18.45
CA ARG A 334 -22.63 -4.85 -17.15
C ARG A 334 -21.52 -3.80 -17.00
N ARG A 335 -21.77 -2.81 -16.14
CA ARG A 335 -20.65 -2.14 -15.46
C ARG A 335 -19.86 -3.25 -14.76
N LEU A 336 -18.61 -3.45 -15.14
CA LEU A 336 -17.61 -3.98 -14.22
C LEU A 336 -17.24 -2.81 -13.30
N PRO A 337 -17.64 -2.84 -12.02
CA PRO A 337 -17.25 -1.81 -11.07
C PRO A 337 -15.77 -1.99 -10.74
N ASP A 338 -15.03 -0.89 -10.84
CA ASP A 338 -13.83 -0.55 -10.09
C ASP A 338 -12.58 -1.44 -10.29
N LEU A 339 -11.50 -0.78 -10.75
CA LEU A 339 -10.15 -1.29 -11.03
C LEU A 339 -9.38 -1.84 -9.80
N LEU A 340 -10.08 -2.04 -8.68
CA LEU A 340 -9.62 -2.62 -7.43
C LEU A 340 -10.62 -3.70 -7.00
N SER A 341 -10.93 -4.64 -7.90
CA SER A 341 -11.86 -5.73 -7.56
C SER A 341 -11.12 -6.84 -6.82
N CYS A 342 -11.30 -6.91 -5.50
CA CYS A 342 -10.99 -8.13 -4.75
C CYS A 342 -12.12 -9.15 -4.99
N SER A 343 -11.81 -10.29 -5.59
CA SER A 343 -12.72 -11.44 -5.60
C SER A 343 -12.30 -12.42 -4.51
N ASN A 344 -13.16 -12.62 -3.51
CA ASN A 344 -13.00 -13.67 -2.51
C ASN A 344 -13.91 -14.84 -2.91
N HIS A 345 -13.32 -15.99 -3.26
CA HIS A 345 -14.08 -17.22 -3.55
C HIS A 345 -14.51 -17.99 -2.29
N GLY A 346 -14.33 -17.42 -1.09
CA GLY A 346 -14.67 -18.06 0.19
C GLY A 346 -16.06 -17.68 0.72
N ARG A 347 -16.92 -18.69 0.92
CA ARG A 347 -18.05 -18.59 1.86
C ARG A 347 -17.50 -18.38 3.27
N LEU A 348 -17.35 -17.14 3.70
CA LEU A 348 -17.17 -16.83 5.12
C LEU A 348 -18.50 -17.08 5.83
N PRO A 349 -18.52 -17.81 6.97
CA PRO A 349 -19.73 -17.96 7.76
C PRO A 349 -20.12 -16.59 8.32
N ALA A 350 -21.22 -16.04 7.83
CA ALA A 350 -21.86 -14.90 8.46
C ALA A 350 -22.26 -15.31 9.88
N THR A 351 -21.73 -14.62 10.89
CA THR A 351 -22.27 -14.69 12.24
C THR A 351 -23.70 -14.14 12.19
N GLN A 352 -24.69 -15.03 12.32
CA GLN A 352 -26.06 -14.60 12.55
C GLN A 352 -26.13 -13.88 13.90
N ASP A 353 -26.57 -12.63 13.85
CA ASP A 353 -26.97 -11.87 15.04
C ASP A 353 -28.07 -12.65 15.77
N ARG A 354 -27.79 -13.06 17.02
CA ARG A 354 -28.73 -13.75 17.91
C ARG A 354 -29.43 -12.79 18.86
N SER A 355 -29.47 -11.49 18.57
CA SER A 355 -30.33 -10.56 19.31
C SER A 355 -31.76 -10.56 18.75
N GLY A 356 -32.48 -11.64 19.05
CA GLY A 356 -33.93 -11.65 18.93
C GLY A 356 -34.56 -10.71 19.96
N THR A 357 -34.71 -9.44 19.62
CA THR A 357 -35.66 -8.54 20.28
C THR A 357 -36.36 -7.68 19.22
N SER A 358 -37.54 -8.13 18.81
CA SER A 358 -38.55 -7.27 18.20
C SER A 358 -39.04 -6.27 19.25
N ALA A 359 -38.80 -4.98 19.05
CA ALA A 359 -39.48 -3.93 19.79
C ALA A 359 -40.66 -3.39 18.92
N PRO A 360 -41.77 -2.95 19.55
CA PRO A 360 -43.00 -2.52 18.87
C PRO A 360 -42.85 -1.24 18.04
#